data_AF-A0A8U0PJC0-F1
#
_entry.id   AF-A0A8U0PJC0-F1
#
_cell.length_a   1.000
_cell.length_b   1.000
_cell.length_c   1.000
_cell.angle_alpha   90.00
_cell.angle_beta   90.00
_cell.angle_gamma   90.00
#
_symmetry.space_group_name_H-M   'P 1'
#
loop_
_entity.id
_entity.type
_entity.pdbx_description
1 polymer ?
#
loop_
_entity_poly.entity_id
_entity_poly.type
_entity_poly.pdbx_seq_one_letter_code
_entity_poly.pdbx_strand_id
1 'polypeptide(L)'
;MEAGPDEGPMRAASAKTTPSDTSSGTLTSQQLAAIEDEEVLNKLLDKAVDFDERRMIRAALRDLLKKKREKREKERGSRQDDLRQQALSKAGTGRMGMNRGQTSNHQPKSHMHSQFPASTTSSLSKTTSSMANPAIATAHQSSPVAAAPNMKNVKQMLLDWCRAKTEPYEGVEIHNFSSSWSDGIAFCALVHRFFPDAFEYSILNPNARKDNFELAFSTAERLADCPPLLDVEDLLRMHEPDWKCVYTYIQEFYRCLVEKGLVKTKKKL
;
A
#
# COMPACT_ATOMS: atom_id res chain seq x y z
N MET A 1 -16.24 -9.40 101.00
CA MET A 1 -15.50 -10.24 100.04
C MET A 1 -15.78 -9.63 98.68
N GLU A 2 -15.05 -8.57 98.31
CA GLU A 2 -13.74 -8.60 97.60
C GLU A 2 -13.82 -9.44 96.31
N ALA A 3 -13.44 -8.97 95.12
CA ALA A 3 -12.56 -7.86 94.73
C ALA A 3 -12.98 -7.27 93.37
N GLY A 4 -12.46 -6.07 93.08
CA GLY A 4 -12.69 -5.26 91.89
C GLY A 4 -11.90 -5.67 90.63
N PRO A 5 -11.73 -4.73 89.68
CA PRO A 5 -11.62 -4.99 88.23
C PRO A 5 -10.18 -5.08 87.71
N ASP A 6 -9.99 -5.57 86.49
CA ASP A 6 -8.73 -5.44 85.73
C ASP A 6 -8.98 -4.80 84.36
N GLU A 7 -8.20 -3.76 84.06
CA GLU A 7 -8.25 -2.93 82.87
C GLU A 7 -7.21 -3.32 81.81
N GLY A 8 -7.66 -3.39 80.55
CA GLY A 8 -6.97 -2.85 79.36
C GLY A 8 -5.96 -3.74 78.59
N PRO A 9 -5.47 -3.31 77.39
CA PRO A 9 -5.84 -2.10 76.62
C PRO A 9 -6.13 -2.32 75.10
N MET A 10 -6.63 -1.23 74.51
CA MET A 10 -6.84 -0.84 73.10
C MET A 10 -6.02 -1.52 71.99
N ARG A 11 -6.66 -1.72 70.81
CA ARG A 11 -6.16 -1.21 69.52
C ARG A 11 -7.13 -1.34 68.31
N ALA A 12 -7.30 -0.20 67.66
CA ALA A 12 -7.47 0.08 66.22
C ALA A 12 -8.67 -0.47 65.43
N ALA A 13 -9.44 0.50 64.93
CA ALA A 13 -10.43 0.38 63.86
C ALA A 13 -9.80 -0.09 62.53
N SER A 14 -10.59 -0.82 61.73
CA SER A 14 -10.47 -0.77 60.28
C SER A 14 -11.83 -1.07 59.63
N ALA A 15 -12.37 -0.03 59.00
CA ALA A 15 -13.49 -0.10 58.08
C ALA A 15 -13.17 -1.11 56.96
N LYS A 16 -14.09 -2.05 56.70
CA LYS A 16 -14.02 -2.89 55.51
C LYS A 16 -14.85 -2.24 54.42
N THR A 17 -14.19 -1.31 53.72
CA THR A 17 -14.61 -0.74 52.45
C THR A 17 -14.70 -1.85 51.41
N THR A 18 -15.83 -1.93 50.71
CA THR A 18 -15.95 -2.61 49.41
C THR A 18 -14.99 -1.99 48.39
N PRO A 19 -14.44 -2.78 47.46
CA PRO A 19 -14.25 -2.25 46.12
C PRO A 19 -14.86 -3.21 45.09
N SER A 20 -16.01 -2.80 44.57
CA SER A 20 -16.41 -3.08 43.20
C SER A 20 -15.54 -2.19 42.29
N ASP A 21 -14.35 -2.65 41.93
CA ASP A 21 -13.54 -2.00 40.89
C ASP A 21 -13.54 -2.86 39.63
N THR A 22 -14.43 -2.50 38.71
CA THR A 22 -14.30 -2.79 37.29
C THR A 22 -13.05 -2.04 36.83
N SER A 23 -11.90 -2.70 36.81
CA SER A 23 -10.64 -2.13 36.36
C SER A 23 -10.65 -1.94 34.83
N SER A 24 -11.33 -0.88 34.39
CA SER A 24 -11.03 -0.19 33.13
C SER A 24 -9.73 0.59 33.34
N GLY A 25 -8.63 -0.14 33.51
CA GLY A 25 -7.33 0.46 33.69
C GLY A 25 -6.90 1.12 32.40
N THR A 26 -6.86 2.46 32.40
CA THR A 26 -6.34 3.30 31.32
C THR A 26 -5.00 2.76 30.84
N LEU A 27 -4.99 2.03 29.72
CA LEU A 27 -3.78 1.44 29.17
C LEU A 27 -2.83 2.57 28.78
N THR A 28 -1.67 2.62 29.42
CA THR A 28 -0.67 3.66 29.11
C THR A 28 0.01 3.34 27.78
N SER A 29 0.41 4.38 27.04
CA SER A 29 1.15 4.26 25.77
C SER A 29 2.36 3.32 25.88
N GLN A 30 3.05 3.35 27.03
CA GLN A 30 4.23 2.52 27.29
C GLN A 30 3.90 1.03 27.50
N GLN A 31 2.76 0.74 28.13
CA GLN A 31 2.27 -0.64 28.28
C GLN A 31 1.87 -1.23 26.93
N LEU A 32 1.24 -0.43 26.06
CA LEU A 32 0.84 -0.86 24.71
C LEU A 32 2.07 -1.12 23.81
N ALA A 33 3.10 -0.28 23.91
CA ALA A 33 4.34 -0.45 23.15
C ALA A 33 5.17 -1.69 23.57
N ALA A 34 4.95 -2.21 24.78
CA ALA A 34 5.62 -3.41 25.28
C ALA A 34 4.96 -4.71 24.79
N ILE A 35 3.76 -4.64 24.22
CA ILE A 35 3.05 -5.82 23.73
C ILE A 35 3.65 -6.23 22.38
N GLU A 36 4.24 -7.43 22.34
CA GLU A 36 4.80 -8.02 21.11
C GLU A 36 3.80 -8.90 20.33
N ASP A 37 2.62 -9.10 20.89
CA ASP A 37 1.58 -9.96 20.33
C ASP A 37 0.48 -9.15 19.64
N GLU A 38 0.32 -9.42 18.35
CA GLU A 38 -0.69 -8.80 17.47
C GLU A 38 -2.11 -9.14 17.90
N GLU A 39 -2.36 -10.39 18.33
CA GLU A 39 -3.69 -10.85 18.74
C GLU A 39 -4.15 -10.16 20.02
N VAL A 40 -3.21 -9.88 20.93
CA VAL A 40 -3.49 -9.14 22.17
C VAL A 40 -3.88 -7.70 21.86
N LEU A 41 -3.15 -7.01 20.98
CA LEU A 41 -3.48 -5.64 20.59
C LEU A 41 -4.82 -5.56 19.85
N ASN A 42 -5.13 -6.49 18.96
CA ASN A 42 -6.44 -6.56 18.30
C ASN A 42 -7.57 -6.80 19.31
N LYS A 43 -7.39 -7.72 20.26
CA LYS A 43 -8.36 -7.99 21.32
C LYS A 43 -8.57 -6.80 22.25
N LEU A 44 -7.54 -6.00 22.50
CA LEU A 44 -7.65 -4.73 23.21
C LEU A 44 -8.41 -3.70 22.38
N LEU A 45 -8.17 -3.64 21.07
CA LEU A 45 -8.86 -2.73 20.14
C LEU A 45 -10.36 -2.98 20.04
N ASP A 46 -10.77 -4.25 20.14
CA ASP A 46 -12.19 -4.67 20.15
C ASP A 46 -12.90 -4.33 21.45
N LYS A 47 -12.15 -4.29 22.57
CA LYS A 47 -12.67 -3.97 23.90
C LYS A 47 -12.60 -2.48 24.22
N ALA A 48 -11.74 -1.73 23.54
CA ALA A 48 -11.56 -0.30 23.74
C ALA A 48 -12.81 0.47 23.29
N VAL A 49 -13.42 1.17 24.23
CA VAL A 49 -14.57 2.04 23.99
C VAL A 49 -14.14 3.49 23.79
N ASP A 50 -12.99 3.87 24.34
CA ASP A 50 -12.46 5.23 24.27
C ASP A 50 -11.68 5.47 22.97
N PHE A 51 -11.92 6.62 22.34
CA PHE A 51 -11.27 7.00 21.09
C PHE A 51 -9.74 7.11 21.24
N ASP A 52 -9.27 7.72 22.34
CA ASP A 52 -7.85 7.89 22.60
C ASP A 52 -7.16 6.55 22.89
N GLU A 53 -7.83 5.66 23.62
CA GLU A 53 -7.34 4.29 23.86
C GLU A 53 -7.23 3.52 22.54
N ARG A 54 -8.28 3.58 21.72
CA ARG A 54 -8.31 2.97 20.38
C ARG A 54 -7.19 3.51 19.49
N ARG A 55 -6.94 4.81 19.53
CA ARG A 55 -5.84 5.47 18.82
C ARG A 55 -4.46 5.00 19.29
N MET A 56 -4.27 4.85 20.61
CA MET A 56 -2.99 4.38 21.16
C MET A 56 -2.74 2.90 20.84
N ILE A 57 -3.77 2.04 20.97
CA ILE A 57 -3.67 0.61 20.62
C ILE A 57 -3.31 0.47 19.14
N ARG A 58 -3.99 1.23 18.27
CA ARG A 58 -3.68 1.32 16.85
C ARG A 58 -2.23 1.73 16.62
N ALA A 59 -1.74 2.77 17.29
CA ALA A 59 -0.35 3.22 17.17
C ALA A 59 0.66 2.13 17.54
N ALA A 60 0.46 1.45 18.67
CA ALA A 60 1.30 0.34 19.10
C ALA A 60 1.30 -0.81 18.09
N LEU A 61 0.13 -1.11 17.50
CA LEU A 61 -0.01 -2.12 16.44
C LEU A 61 0.79 -1.74 15.19
N ARG A 62 0.79 -0.45 14.79
CA ARG A 62 1.63 0.04 13.68
C ARG A 62 3.11 -0.19 13.96
N ASP A 63 3.58 0.19 15.14
CA ASP A 63 4.98 0.08 15.51
C ASP A 63 5.43 -1.39 15.58
N LEU A 64 4.59 -2.27 16.15
CA LEU A 64 4.87 -3.70 16.26
C LEU A 64 5.06 -4.33 14.87
N LEU A 65 4.14 -4.06 13.94
CA LEU A 65 4.20 -4.67 12.61
C LEU A 65 5.23 -4.03 11.70
N LYS A 66 5.48 -2.72 11.85
CA LYS A 66 6.64 -2.06 11.22
C LYS A 66 7.94 -2.72 11.66
N LYS A 67 8.12 -2.94 12.96
CA LYS A 67 9.28 -3.64 13.52
C LYS A 67 9.38 -5.09 13.02
N LYS A 68 8.26 -5.80 12.89
CA LYS A 68 8.22 -7.17 12.33
C LYS A 68 8.60 -7.21 10.85
N ARG A 69 8.19 -6.22 10.05
CA ARG A 69 8.57 -6.07 8.63
C ARG A 69 10.04 -5.75 8.49
N GLU A 70 10.53 -4.73 9.21
CA GLU A 70 11.94 -4.32 9.21
C GLU A 70 12.87 -5.45 9.67
N LYS A 71 12.46 -6.21 10.70
CA LYS A 71 13.20 -7.40 11.16
C LYS A 71 13.35 -8.44 10.05
N ARG A 72 12.28 -8.72 9.29
CA ARG A 72 12.34 -9.66 8.15
C ARG A 72 13.22 -9.14 7.02
N GLU A 73 13.12 -7.85 6.67
CA GLU A 73 13.97 -7.26 5.63
C GLU A 73 15.45 -7.26 6.01
N LYS A 74 15.76 -6.91 7.26
CA LYS A 74 17.11 -6.95 7.80
C LYS A 74 17.70 -8.36 7.79
N GLU A 75 16.90 -9.37 8.13
CA GLU A 75 17.34 -10.76 8.07
C GLU A 75 17.60 -11.22 6.62
N ARG A 76 16.77 -10.80 5.66
CA ARG A 76 16.99 -11.08 4.24
C ARG A 76 18.26 -10.40 3.71
N GLY A 77 18.47 -9.13 4.06
CA GLY A 77 19.67 -8.38 3.71
C GLY A 77 20.93 -9.02 4.29
N SER A 78 20.91 -9.35 5.58
CA SER A 78 22.03 -10.02 6.25
C SER A 78 22.38 -11.36 5.60
N ARG A 79 21.38 -12.19 5.29
CA ARG A 79 21.60 -13.47 4.60
C ARG A 79 22.23 -13.28 3.21
N GLN A 80 21.84 -12.23 2.50
CA GLN A 80 22.38 -11.93 1.18
C GLN A 80 23.82 -11.41 1.26
N ASP A 81 24.13 -10.59 2.26
CA ASP A 81 25.49 -10.10 2.52
C ASP A 81 26.43 -11.22 2.98
N ASP A 82 25.96 -12.13 3.84
CA ASP A 82 26.73 -13.32 4.25
C ASP A 82 27.07 -14.21 3.05
N LEU A 83 26.10 -14.43 2.15
CA LEU A 83 26.32 -15.19 0.92
C LEU A 83 27.36 -14.51 0.01
N ARG A 84 27.33 -13.17 -0.06
CA ARG A 84 28.30 -12.38 -0.81
C ARG A 84 29.70 -12.44 -0.19
N GLN A 85 29.83 -12.36 1.13
CA GLN A 85 31.12 -12.50 1.82
C GLN A 85 31.69 -13.92 1.70
N GLN A 86 30.84 -14.95 1.73
CA GLN A 86 31.24 -16.33 1.51
C GLN A 86 31.74 -16.58 0.07
N ALA A 87 31.14 -15.93 -0.93
CA ALA A 87 31.61 -15.99 -2.32
C ALA A 87 32.98 -15.30 -2.50
N LEU A 88 33.21 -14.17 -1.82
CA LEU A 88 34.47 -13.43 -1.89
C LEU A 88 35.62 -14.14 -1.15
N SER A 89 35.35 -14.83 -0.04
CA SER A 89 36.36 -15.60 0.70
C SER A 89 36.80 -16.89 -0.01
N LYS A 90 35.91 -17.54 -0.77
CA LYS A 90 36.27 -18.69 -1.63
C LYS A 90 37.12 -18.32 -2.85
N ALA A 91 37.08 -17.06 -3.31
CA ALA A 91 37.93 -16.60 -4.41
C ALA A 91 39.39 -16.31 -4.01
N GLY A 92 39.70 -16.26 -2.70
CA GLY A 92 41.03 -15.95 -2.17
C GLY A 92 41.92 -17.15 -1.82
N THR A 93 41.41 -18.38 -1.87
CA THR A 93 42.15 -19.60 -1.49
C THR A 93 42.01 -20.69 -2.55
N GLY A 94 42.80 -20.61 -3.62
CA GLY A 94 42.83 -21.66 -4.63
C GLY A 94 43.74 -21.38 -5.81
N ARG A 95 45.06 -21.47 -5.61
CA ARG A 95 46.03 -21.53 -6.71
C ARG A 95 46.86 -22.82 -6.59
N MET A 96 46.45 -23.86 -7.33
CA MET A 96 47.27 -24.84 -8.09
C MET A 96 46.51 -26.16 -8.28
N GLY A 97 46.46 -26.63 -9.53
CA GLY A 97 45.94 -27.95 -9.87
C GLY A 97 45.67 -28.09 -11.37
N MET A 98 46.73 -28.13 -12.19
CA MET A 98 46.68 -28.67 -13.55
C MET A 98 46.13 -30.11 -13.49
N ASN A 99 45.14 -30.45 -14.33
CA ASN A 99 45.41 -31.45 -15.36
C ASN A 99 44.43 -31.44 -16.53
N ARG A 100 45.05 -31.72 -17.67
CA ARG A 100 44.62 -31.72 -19.06
C ARG A 100 44.04 -33.09 -19.40
N GLY A 101 42.82 -33.14 -19.94
CA GLY A 101 42.18 -34.35 -20.46
C GLY A 101 41.35 -34.00 -21.70
N GLN A 102 41.73 -34.56 -22.83
CA GLN A 102 41.33 -34.25 -24.20
C GLN A 102 40.53 -35.44 -24.76
N THR A 103 39.36 -35.22 -25.36
CA THR A 103 38.66 -35.99 -26.44
C THR A 103 37.28 -35.30 -26.67
N SER A 104 37.00 -34.60 -27.78
CA SER A 104 36.54 -35.07 -29.12
C SER A 104 35.27 -35.95 -29.01
N ASN A 105 34.12 -35.74 -29.67
CA ASN A 105 33.69 -34.85 -30.74
C ASN A 105 32.13 -34.85 -30.77
N HIS A 106 31.55 -33.88 -31.48
CA HIS A 106 30.30 -33.93 -32.27
C HIS A 106 29.40 -32.71 -32.10
N GLN A 107 29.44 -31.89 -33.14
CA GLN A 107 28.62 -30.74 -33.47
C GLN A 107 27.87 -31.09 -34.78
N PRO A 108 26.72 -30.48 -35.07
CA PRO A 108 26.50 -30.02 -36.43
C PRO A 108 26.21 -28.52 -36.49
N LYS A 109 26.66 -27.94 -37.60
CA LYS A 109 26.71 -26.53 -37.96
C LYS A 109 25.41 -26.06 -38.62
N SER A 110 25.12 -24.77 -38.52
CA SER A 110 24.82 -23.95 -39.70
C SER A 110 25.03 -22.45 -39.42
N HIS A 111 25.69 -21.80 -40.38
CA HIS A 111 26.13 -20.40 -40.50
C HIS A 111 24.94 -19.39 -40.65
N MET A 112 25.08 -18.05 -40.52
CA MET A 112 25.99 -17.07 -41.16
C MET A 112 26.12 -15.80 -40.27
N HIS A 113 27.32 -15.20 -40.03
CA HIS A 113 28.06 -14.17 -40.83
C HIS A 113 27.33 -12.79 -40.86
N SER A 114 27.89 -11.60 -40.57
CA SER A 114 29.26 -11.11 -40.28
C SER A 114 29.24 -9.62 -39.84
N GLN A 115 30.18 -9.28 -38.94
CA GLN A 115 31.05 -8.08 -38.83
C GLN A 115 30.52 -6.62 -38.81
N PHE A 116 30.99 -5.95 -37.75
CA PHE A 116 31.36 -4.54 -37.45
C PHE A 116 31.86 -3.63 -38.62
N PRO A 117 32.23 -2.32 -38.44
CA PRO A 117 32.34 -1.47 -37.23
C PRO A 117 31.79 -0.01 -37.37
N ALA A 118 32.03 0.81 -36.32
CA ALA A 118 31.79 2.26 -36.23
C ALA A 118 32.76 3.13 -37.04
N SER A 119 32.32 4.33 -37.47
CA SER A 119 32.90 5.68 -37.16
C SER A 119 32.53 6.78 -38.18
N THR A 120 32.31 8.00 -37.65
CA THR A 120 32.65 9.36 -38.16
C THR A 120 32.13 9.94 -39.50
N THR A 121 31.57 11.16 -39.36
CA THR A 121 31.67 12.36 -40.21
C THR A 121 31.26 12.30 -41.69
N SER A 122 30.33 13.17 -42.10
CA SER A 122 30.61 14.31 -42.99
C SER A 122 29.33 15.07 -43.36
N SER A 123 29.47 16.39 -43.39
CA SER A 123 28.56 17.35 -44.00
C SER A 123 28.66 17.26 -45.52
N LEU A 124 27.55 17.37 -46.27
CA LEU A 124 27.43 18.33 -47.37
C LEU A 124 25.98 18.48 -47.86
N SER A 125 25.69 19.73 -48.20
CA SER A 125 24.51 20.34 -48.79
C SER A 125 24.03 19.75 -50.12
N LYS A 126 22.73 19.93 -50.41
CA LYS A 126 22.25 20.45 -51.70
C LYS A 126 20.83 21.03 -51.59
N THR A 127 20.76 22.31 -51.87
CA THR A 127 19.62 23.14 -52.26
C THR A 127 18.96 22.63 -53.54
N THR A 128 17.63 22.76 -53.67
CA THR A 128 16.93 23.48 -54.77
C THR A 128 15.41 23.49 -54.55
N SER A 129 14.87 24.71 -54.38
CA SER A 129 13.65 25.27 -54.96
C SER A 129 12.40 24.40 -55.20
N SER A 130 11.25 24.81 -54.64
CA SER A 130 10.24 25.59 -55.40
C SER A 130 9.02 25.96 -54.54
N MET A 131 8.64 27.23 -54.66
CA MET A 131 7.42 27.86 -54.16
C MET A 131 6.24 27.59 -55.09
N ALA A 132 5.03 27.47 -54.56
CA ALA A 132 3.86 28.29 -54.95
C ALA A 132 2.59 27.86 -54.18
N ASN A 133 2.05 28.79 -53.38
CA ASN A 133 0.65 28.84 -52.95
C ASN A 133 -0.07 29.89 -53.82
N PRO A 134 -1.40 29.79 -53.95
CA PRO A 134 -2.21 30.97 -53.72
C PRO A 134 -3.37 30.73 -52.73
N ALA A 135 -3.73 31.82 -52.05
CA ALA A 135 -4.77 31.93 -51.03
C ALA A 135 -6.19 31.86 -51.61
N ILE A 136 -7.20 31.63 -50.74
CA ILE A 136 -8.37 32.50 -50.48
C ILE A 136 -9.20 31.91 -49.33
N ALA A 137 -9.62 32.80 -48.43
CA ALA A 137 -10.38 32.53 -47.21
C ALA A 137 -11.87 32.24 -47.47
N THR A 138 -12.49 31.44 -46.62
CA THR A 138 -13.92 31.59 -46.29
C THR A 138 -14.20 31.09 -44.88
N ALA A 139 -14.61 32.02 -44.01
CA ALA A 139 -15.08 31.73 -42.66
C ALA A 139 -16.47 31.07 -42.71
N HIS A 140 -16.64 29.97 -41.99
CA HIS A 140 -17.95 29.51 -41.56
C HIS A 140 -17.92 29.30 -40.05
N GLN A 141 -18.67 30.16 -39.37
CA GLN A 141 -18.96 30.07 -37.95
C GLN A 141 -19.67 28.73 -37.70
N SER A 142 -19.12 27.95 -36.78
CA SER A 142 -19.82 26.83 -36.16
C SER A 142 -19.72 27.03 -34.66
N SER A 143 -20.87 27.26 -34.03
CA SER A 143 -21.06 27.38 -32.59
C SER A 143 -20.37 26.25 -31.82
N PRO A 144 -19.85 26.49 -30.59
CA PRO A 144 -19.28 25.41 -29.81
C PRO A 144 -20.42 24.54 -29.27
N VAL A 145 -20.67 23.40 -29.93
CA VAL A 145 -21.33 22.27 -29.26
C VAL A 145 -20.41 21.87 -28.11
N ALA A 146 -20.94 21.90 -26.88
CA ALA A 146 -20.21 21.52 -25.68
C ALA A 146 -19.53 20.15 -25.91
N ALA A 147 -18.22 20.18 -26.10
CA ALA A 147 -17.44 18.97 -26.27
C ALA A 147 -17.63 18.13 -25.03
N ALA A 148 -18.16 16.91 -25.20
CA ALA A 148 -18.16 15.91 -24.15
C ALA A 148 -16.74 15.85 -23.56
N PRO A 149 -16.59 15.83 -22.23
CA PRO A 149 -15.27 15.88 -21.62
C PRO A 149 -14.44 14.72 -22.19
N ASN A 150 -13.31 15.06 -22.84
CA ASN A 150 -12.44 14.08 -23.47
C ASN A 150 -12.12 12.98 -22.46
N MET A 151 -12.53 11.74 -22.74
CA MET A 151 -12.40 10.60 -21.81
C MET A 151 -10.96 10.40 -21.33
N LYS A 152 -9.97 10.74 -22.19
CA LYS A 152 -8.54 10.71 -21.80
C LYS A 152 -8.24 11.70 -20.68
N ASN A 153 -8.89 12.87 -20.68
CA ASN A 153 -8.74 13.90 -19.66
C ASN A 153 -9.43 13.49 -18.34
N VAL A 154 -10.62 12.88 -18.42
CA VAL A 154 -11.35 12.42 -17.23
C VAL A 154 -10.64 11.26 -16.55
N LYS A 155 -10.18 10.27 -17.33
CA LYS A 155 -9.40 9.14 -16.82
C LYS A 155 -8.12 9.62 -16.13
N GLN A 156 -7.41 10.57 -16.73
CA GLN A 156 -6.21 11.16 -16.14
C GLN A 156 -6.50 11.93 -14.86
N MET A 157 -7.56 12.76 -14.85
CA MET A 157 -8.00 13.48 -13.64
C MET A 157 -8.28 12.53 -12.49
N LEU A 158 -8.96 11.41 -12.74
CA LEU A 158 -9.27 10.42 -11.71
C LEU A 158 -8.00 9.71 -11.22
N LEU A 159 -7.05 9.42 -12.11
CA LEU A 159 -5.76 8.82 -11.75
C LEU A 159 -4.96 9.76 -10.84
N ASP A 160 -4.89 11.04 -11.19
CA ASP A 160 -4.19 12.05 -10.41
C ASP A 160 -4.88 12.30 -9.05
N TRP A 161 -6.21 12.22 -9.02
CA TRP A 161 -6.96 12.24 -7.77
C TRP A 161 -6.61 11.03 -6.88
N CYS A 162 -6.54 9.82 -7.43
CA CYS A 162 -6.14 8.63 -6.66
C CYS A 162 -4.75 8.82 -6.06
N ARG A 163 -3.77 9.23 -6.88
CA ARG A 163 -2.39 9.53 -6.43
C ARG A 163 -2.36 10.55 -5.32
N ALA A 164 -3.06 11.67 -5.48
CA ALA A 164 -3.10 12.72 -4.46
C ALA A 164 -3.74 12.26 -3.14
N LYS A 165 -4.66 11.29 -3.19
CA LYS A 165 -5.31 10.73 -2.00
C LYS A 165 -4.47 9.65 -1.32
N THR A 166 -3.64 8.93 -2.08
CA THR A 166 -2.80 7.86 -1.56
C THR A 166 -1.34 8.26 -1.33
N GLU A 167 -0.93 9.49 -1.65
CA GLU A 167 0.44 9.99 -1.44
C GLU A 167 1.00 9.77 -0.02
N PRO A 168 0.21 9.88 1.07
CA PRO A 168 0.73 9.64 2.42
C PRO A 168 0.90 8.15 2.80
N TYR A 169 0.54 7.22 1.92
CA TYR A 169 0.56 5.79 2.22
C TYR A 169 1.83 5.13 1.68
N GLU A 170 2.63 4.57 2.58
CA GLU A 170 3.80 3.79 2.20
C GLU A 170 3.39 2.52 1.42
N GLY A 171 4.18 2.19 0.40
CA GLY A 171 3.98 1.01 -0.42
C GLY A 171 2.86 1.12 -1.46
N VAL A 172 2.33 2.33 -1.74
CA VAL A 172 1.31 2.55 -2.76
C VAL A 172 1.81 3.50 -3.84
N GLU A 173 1.98 2.97 -5.04
CA GLU A 173 2.35 3.74 -6.23
C GLU A 173 1.34 3.50 -7.36
N ILE A 174 0.42 4.45 -7.53
CA ILE A 174 -0.64 4.34 -8.54
C ILE A 174 -0.16 4.92 -9.85
N HIS A 175 0.08 4.08 -10.84
CA HIS A 175 0.53 4.45 -12.18
C HIS A 175 -0.53 4.23 -13.26
N ASN A 176 -1.47 3.32 -13.00
CA ASN A 176 -2.50 2.90 -13.93
C ASN A 176 -3.73 2.42 -13.15
N PHE A 177 -4.75 1.91 -13.86
CA PHE A 177 -5.92 1.26 -13.27
C PHE A 177 -5.86 -0.27 -13.40
N SER A 178 -4.67 -0.87 -13.54
CA SER A 178 -4.47 -2.31 -13.69
C SER A 178 -3.52 -2.80 -12.59
N SER A 179 -2.25 -3.05 -12.91
CA SER A 179 -1.24 -3.61 -12.02
C SER A 179 -1.01 -2.84 -10.73
N SER A 180 -1.21 -1.52 -10.70
CA SER A 180 -1.13 -0.75 -9.44
C SER A 180 -2.21 -1.13 -8.40
N TRP A 181 -3.20 -1.94 -8.78
CA TRP A 181 -4.33 -2.33 -7.96
C TRP A 181 -4.40 -3.84 -7.72
N SER A 182 -3.43 -4.61 -8.22
CA SER A 182 -3.50 -6.08 -8.24
C SER A 182 -3.41 -6.73 -6.86
N ASP A 183 -2.82 -6.07 -5.88
CA ASP A 183 -2.61 -6.59 -4.53
C ASP A 183 -3.68 -6.16 -3.51
N GLY A 184 -4.62 -5.31 -3.92
CA GLY A 184 -5.69 -4.76 -3.07
C GLY A 184 -5.25 -3.58 -2.19
N ILE A 185 -3.96 -3.30 -2.06
CA ILE A 185 -3.45 -2.29 -1.12
C ILE A 185 -3.84 -0.88 -1.57
N ALA A 186 -3.82 -0.59 -2.87
CA ALA A 186 -4.28 0.69 -3.41
C ALA A 186 -5.77 0.95 -3.12
N PHE A 187 -6.62 -0.09 -3.17
CA PHE A 187 -8.03 0.03 -2.78
C PHE A 187 -8.15 0.32 -1.28
N CYS A 188 -7.45 -0.43 -0.43
CA CYS A 188 -7.43 -0.19 1.01
C CYS A 188 -6.96 1.23 1.36
N ALA A 189 -5.86 1.71 0.76
CA ALA A 189 -5.33 3.05 1.01
C ALA A 189 -6.35 4.15 0.66
N LEU A 190 -7.01 4.00 -0.50
CA LEU A 190 -7.98 4.98 -0.96
C LEU A 190 -9.23 5.01 -0.05
N VAL A 191 -9.75 3.85 0.35
CA VAL A 191 -10.89 3.76 1.29
C VAL A 191 -10.52 4.31 2.66
N HIS A 192 -9.37 3.91 3.21
CA HIS A 192 -8.86 4.39 4.50
C HIS A 192 -8.66 5.91 4.52
N ARG A 193 -8.37 6.54 3.37
CA ARG A 193 -8.22 8.00 3.30
C ARG A 193 -9.50 8.75 3.67
N PHE A 194 -10.66 8.17 3.40
CA PHE A 194 -11.96 8.75 3.75
C PHE A 194 -12.52 8.19 5.06
N PHE A 195 -12.13 6.96 5.43
CA PHE A 195 -12.58 6.27 6.63
C PHE A 195 -11.40 5.72 7.44
N PRO A 196 -10.56 6.57 8.05
CA PRO A 196 -9.34 6.15 8.74
C PRO A 196 -9.61 5.30 10.00
N ASP A 197 -10.85 5.35 10.52
CA ASP A 197 -11.26 4.56 11.68
C ASP A 197 -11.83 3.18 11.31
N ALA A 198 -11.98 2.88 10.01
CA ALA A 198 -12.62 1.64 9.56
C ALA A 198 -11.74 0.40 9.75
N PHE A 199 -10.43 0.53 9.57
CA PHE A 199 -9.44 -0.54 9.75
C PHE A 199 -8.04 0.07 9.88
N GLU A 200 -7.05 -0.71 10.36
CA GLU A 200 -5.68 -0.24 10.47
C GLU A 200 -4.90 -0.51 9.18
N TYR A 201 -4.50 0.52 8.45
CA TYR A 201 -3.82 0.32 7.16
C TYR A 201 -2.40 -0.28 7.29
N SER A 202 -1.64 0.10 8.31
CA SER A 202 -0.21 -0.27 8.41
C SER A 202 0.03 -1.77 8.59
N ILE A 203 -1.00 -2.51 9.01
CA ILE A 203 -0.93 -3.96 9.25
C ILE A 203 -1.13 -4.76 7.98
N LEU A 204 -1.62 -4.11 6.91
CA LEU A 204 -1.97 -4.78 5.68
C LEU A 204 -0.74 -5.39 5.00
N ASN A 205 -0.96 -6.57 4.44
CA ASN A 205 0.06 -7.35 3.78
C ASN A 205 -0.26 -7.42 2.28
N PRO A 206 0.60 -6.92 1.38
CA PRO A 206 0.38 -7.02 -0.07
C PRO A 206 0.19 -8.46 -0.57
N ASN A 207 0.68 -9.46 0.17
CA ASN A 207 0.52 -10.87 -0.19
C ASN A 207 -0.86 -11.44 0.20
N ALA A 208 -1.60 -10.77 1.08
CA ALA A 208 -2.94 -11.17 1.50
C ALA A 208 -4.01 -10.56 0.57
N ARG A 209 -3.87 -10.79 -0.74
CA ARG A 209 -4.68 -10.12 -1.79
C ARG A 209 -6.18 -10.25 -1.54
N LYS A 210 -6.64 -11.46 -1.21
CA LYS A 210 -8.05 -11.76 -0.96
C LYS A 210 -8.62 -10.89 0.15
N ASP A 211 -7.97 -10.94 1.31
CA ASP A 211 -8.37 -10.18 2.50
C ASP A 211 -8.34 -8.67 2.23
N ASN A 212 -7.34 -8.19 1.49
CA ASN A 212 -7.26 -6.76 1.11
C ASN A 212 -8.46 -6.34 0.24
N PHE A 213 -8.81 -7.11 -0.79
CA PHE A 213 -9.95 -6.80 -1.64
C PHE A 213 -11.27 -6.85 -0.87
N GLU A 214 -11.49 -7.92 -0.09
CA GLU A 214 -12.70 -8.08 0.72
C GLU A 214 -12.85 -6.93 1.73
N LEU A 215 -11.77 -6.57 2.44
CA LEU A 215 -11.75 -5.47 3.39
C LEU A 215 -12.10 -4.14 2.72
N ALA A 216 -11.47 -3.84 1.59
CA ALA A 216 -11.70 -2.59 0.88
C ALA A 216 -13.14 -2.47 0.37
N PHE A 217 -13.65 -3.51 -0.30
CA PHE A 217 -14.98 -3.48 -0.91
C PHE A 217 -16.09 -3.52 0.12
N SER A 218 -16.00 -4.38 1.14
CA SER A 218 -17.00 -4.41 2.22
C SER A 218 -17.05 -3.10 3.01
N THR A 219 -15.90 -2.45 3.21
CA THR A 219 -15.84 -1.15 3.88
C THR A 219 -16.42 -0.04 3.00
N ALA A 220 -16.10 -0.03 1.71
CA ALA A 220 -16.64 0.94 0.76
C ALA A 220 -18.16 0.81 0.61
N GLU A 221 -18.69 -0.41 0.54
CA GLU A 221 -20.12 -0.66 0.51
C GLU A 221 -20.79 -0.15 1.79
N ARG A 222 -20.30 -0.57 2.96
CA ARG A 222 -20.92 -0.22 4.25
C ARG A 222 -20.86 1.27 4.61
N LEU A 223 -19.79 1.97 4.24
CA LEU A 223 -19.56 3.37 4.67
C LEU A 223 -19.82 4.40 3.56
N ALA A 224 -19.61 4.01 2.30
CA ALA A 224 -19.81 4.87 1.15
C ALA A 224 -21.05 4.52 0.31
N ASP A 225 -21.78 3.43 0.62
CA ASP A 225 -22.88 2.89 -0.22
C ASP A 225 -22.40 2.59 -1.66
N CYS A 226 -21.13 2.24 -1.82
CA CYS A 226 -20.55 1.93 -3.12
C CYS A 226 -20.89 0.49 -3.52
N PRO A 227 -21.55 0.25 -4.66
CA PRO A 227 -21.93 -1.10 -5.08
C PRO A 227 -20.69 -1.96 -5.42
N PRO A 228 -20.72 -3.27 -5.13
CA PRO A 228 -19.63 -4.19 -5.42
C PRO A 228 -19.61 -4.56 -6.90
N LEU A 229 -19.03 -3.69 -7.74
CA LEU A 229 -18.92 -3.92 -9.20
C LEU A 229 -17.79 -4.89 -9.60
N LEU A 230 -16.93 -5.26 -8.65
CA LEU A 230 -15.79 -6.15 -8.87
C LEU A 230 -15.97 -7.41 -8.01
N ASP A 231 -15.84 -8.57 -8.64
CA ASP A 231 -15.77 -9.85 -7.95
C ASP A 231 -14.33 -10.11 -7.48
N VAL A 232 -14.17 -10.38 -6.18
CA VAL A 232 -12.86 -10.69 -5.58
C VAL A 232 -12.25 -11.94 -6.21
N GLU A 233 -13.03 -12.98 -6.48
CA GLU A 233 -12.51 -14.22 -7.04
C GLU A 233 -11.97 -14.02 -8.46
N ASP A 234 -12.56 -13.12 -9.24
CA ASP A 234 -12.06 -12.78 -10.57
C ASP A 234 -10.78 -11.93 -10.52
N LEU A 235 -10.68 -11.00 -9.56
CA LEU A 235 -9.45 -10.24 -9.34
C LEU A 235 -8.29 -11.14 -8.89
N LEU A 236 -8.57 -12.23 -8.16
CA LEU A 236 -7.58 -13.19 -7.70
C LEU A 236 -7.09 -14.11 -8.83
N ARG A 237 -7.99 -14.51 -9.74
CA ARG A 237 -7.66 -15.36 -10.90
C ARG A 237 -6.65 -14.71 -11.84
N MET A 238 -6.66 -13.38 -11.94
CA MET A 238 -5.76 -12.64 -12.80
C MET A 238 -4.59 -12.03 -12.01
N HIS A 239 -3.40 -12.03 -12.62
CA HIS A 239 -2.25 -11.32 -12.07
C HIS A 239 -2.48 -9.79 -12.11
N GLU A 240 -3.14 -9.30 -13.15
CA GLU A 240 -3.49 -7.90 -13.32
C GLU A 240 -4.98 -7.76 -13.68
N PRO A 241 -5.73 -6.89 -13.00
CA PRO A 241 -7.16 -6.71 -13.29
C PRO A 241 -7.40 -5.91 -14.58
N ASP A 242 -8.56 -6.11 -15.23
CA ASP A 242 -8.94 -5.29 -16.39
C ASP A 242 -9.06 -3.82 -15.96
N TRP A 243 -8.30 -2.96 -16.63
CA TRP A 243 -8.25 -1.54 -16.30
C TRP A 243 -9.59 -0.83 -16.43
N LYS A 244 -10.50 -1.30 -17.28
CA LYS A 244 -11.84 -0.72 -17.41
C LYS A 244 -12.68 -1.04 -16.18
N CYS A 245 -12.65 -2.29 -15.70
CA CYS A 245 -13.37 -2.70 -14.51
C CYS A 245 -12.91 -1.91 -13.29
N VAL A 246 -11.60 -1.80 -13.07
CA VAL A 246 -11.05 -0.97 -11.98
C VAL A 246 -11.41 0.50 -12.16
N TYR A 247 -11.25 1.06 -13.36
CA TYR A 247 -11.63 2.44 -13.63
C TYR A 247 -13.10 2.72 -13.31
N THR A 248 -14.00 1.85 -13.76
CA THR A 248 -15.45 1.96 -13.52
C THR A 248 -15.74 1.90 -12.03
N TYR A 249 -15.13 0.97 -11.30
CA TYR A 249 -15.29 0.89 -9.84
C TYR A 249 -14.82 2.15 -9.13
N ILE A 250 -13.63 2.67 -9.47
CA ILE A 250 -13.08 3.88 -8.84
C ILE A 250 -13.92 5.12 -9.20
N GLN A 251 -14.44 5.20 -10.42
CA GLN A 251 -15.36 6.25 -10.82
C GLN A 251 -16.64 6.21 -9.99
N GLU A 252 -17.18 5.02 -9.75
CA GLU A 252 -18.37 4.84 -8.94
C GLU A 252 -18.12 5.17 -7.47
N PHE A 253 -16.99 4.71 -6.92
CA PHE A 253 -16.59 5.07 -5.55
C PHE A 253 -16.45 6.59 -5.38
N TYR A 254 -15.83 7.27 -6.36
CA TYR A 254 -15.75 8.73 -6.39
C TYR A 254 -17.14 9.37 -6.37
N ARG A 255 -18.08 8.89 -7.21
CA ARG A 255 -19.46 9.38 -7.25
C ARG A 255 -20.14 9.25 -5.88
N CYS A 256 -20.03 8.08 -5.25
CA CYS A 256 -20.59 7.81 -3.93
C CYS A 256 -20.04 8.76 -2.85
N LEU A 257 -18.73 9.03 -2.87
CA LEU A 257 -18.11 9.99 -1.96
C LEU A 257 -18.58 11.44 -2.20
N VAL A 258 -18.82 11.84 -3.45
CA VAL A 258 -19.36 13.17 -3.79
C VAL A 258 -20.80 13.30 -3.27
N GLU A 259 -21.63 12.27 -3.44
CA GLU A 259 -23.02 12.27 -2.97
C GLU A 259 -23.12 12.35 -1.45
N LYS A 260 -22.19 11.71 -0.74
CA LYS A 260 -22.06 11.86 0.73
C LYS A 260 -21.39 13.16 1.17
N GLY A 261 -20.95 14.02 0.24
CA GLY A 261 -20.29 15.29 0.54
C GLY A 261 -18.84 15.15 1.06
N LEU A 262 -18.24 13.95 0.97
CA LEU A 262 -16.86 13.67 1.37
C LEU A 262 -15.83 14.16 0.36
N VAL A 263 -16.26 14.39 -0.89
CA VAL A 263 -15.45 15.01 -1.94
C VAL A 263 -16.14 16.29 -2.42
N LYS A 264 -15.45 17.42 -2.26
CA LYS A 264 -15.94 18.72 -2.72
C LYS A 264 -15.70 18.88 -4.21
N THR A 265 -16.77 18.85 -5.01
CA THR A 265 -16.75 19.31 -6.40
C THR A 265 -17.11 20.79 -6.43
N LYS A 266 -16.36 21.62 -7.18
CA LYS A 266 -16.75 23.04 -7.39
C LYS A 266 -18.14 23.06 -8.03
N LYS A 267 -19.17 23.50 -7.29
CA LYS A 267 -20.47 23.82 -7.88
C LYS A 267 -20.24 24.98 -8.85
N LYS A 268 -20.49 24.77 -10.14
CA LYS A 268 -20.74 25.90 -11.04
C LYS A 268 -22.04 26.54 -10.57
N LEU A 269 -21.92 27.68 -9.90
CA LEU A 269 -23.00 28.64 -9.70
C LEU A 269 -23.39 29.23 -11.07
#